data_AF-A0A9J6CRK6-F1
#
_entry.id   AF-A0A9J6CRK6-F1
#
_cell.length_a   1.000
_cell.length_b   1.000
_cell.length_c   1.000
_cell.angle_alpha   90.00
_cell.angle_beta   90.00
_cell.angle_gamma   90.00
#
_symmetry.space_group_name_H-M   'P 1'
#
loop_
_entity.id
_entity.type
_entity.pdbx_description
1 polymer ?
#
loop_
_entity_poly.entity_id
_entity_poly.type
_entity_poly.pdbx_seq_one_letter_code
_entity_poly.pdbx_strand_id
1 'polypeptide(L)' 'MSKSGKISKSNTTGNIEADKEAERFEIFKDNLKKINEHNEKFKIGEFTYSLGINHFADKKPEELHKRLGGLKRKRP' A
#
# COMPACT_ATOMS: atom_id res chain seq x y z
N MET A 1 49.93 19.46 -13.43
CA MET A 1 49.46 18.20 -12.84
C MET A 1 48.77 18.52 -11.53
N SER A 2 47.45 18.64 -11.52
CA SER A 2 46.67 19.03 -10.34
C SER A 2 45.52 18.06 -10.19
N LYS A 3 45.50 17.39 -9.04
CA LYS A 3 44.50 16.41 -8.61
C LYS A 3 43.12 17.05 -8.52
N SER A 4 42.09 16.33 -8.94
CA SER A 4 40.77 16.43 -8.30
C SER A 4 40.09 15.07 -8.37
N GLY A 5 40.19 14.31 -7.29
CA GLY A 5 39.38 13.13 -7.08
C GLY A 5 37.91 13.50 -7.06
N LYS A 6 37.10 12.74 -7.80
CA LYS A 6 35.65 12.70 -7.62
C LYS A 6 35.30 11.31 -7.11
N ILE A 7 35.25 11.19 -5.79
CA ILE A 7 34.60 10.07 -5.12
C ILE A 7 33.29 10.66 -4.60
N SER A 8 32.18 10.35 -5.26
CA SER A 8 30.84 10.63 -4.75
C SER A 8 29.97 9.41 -5.02
N LYS A 9 30.12 8.39 -4.18
CA LYS A 9 29.17 7.29 -4.04
C LYS A 9 28.71 7.27 -2.58
N SER A 10 27.54 7.84 -2.30
CA SER A 10 26.62 7.48 -1.19
C SER A 10 25.57 8.58 -0.98
N ASN A 11 24.47 8.60 -1.76
CA ASN A 11 23.26 9.37 -1.41
C ASN A 11 21.98 8.78 -2.04
N THR A 12 22.00 7.50 -2.43
CA THR A 12 20.91 6.91 -3.23
C THR A 12 19.92 6.13 -2.36
N THR A 13 20.35 5.56 -1.23
CA THR A 13 19.53 4.66 -0.41
C THR A 13 18.41 5.38 0.35
N GLY A 14 18.69 6.55 0.92
CA GLY A 14 17.70 7.31 1.70
C GLY A 14 16.55 7.90 0.87
N ASN A 15 16.81 8.28 -0.38
CA ASN A 15 15.75 8.78 -1.27
C ASN A 15 14.79 7.67 -1.69
N ILE A 16 15.29 6.44 -1.95
CA ILE A 16 14.45 5.30 -2.33
C ILE A 16 13.50 4.88 -1.20
N GLU A 17 13.94 4.99 0.05
CA GLU A 17 13.09 4.66 1.21
C GLU A 17 12.01 5.72 1.44
N ALA A 18 12.35 7.00 1.30
CA ALA A 18 11.38 8.11 1.38
C ALA A 18 10.30 8.02 0.29
N ASP A 19 10.69 7.72 -0.94
CA ASP A 19 9.76 7.56 -2.06
C ASP A 19 8.79 6.38 -1.83
N LYS A 20 9.28 5.26 -1.31
CA LYS A 20 8.45 4.10 -0.98
C LYS A 20 7.48 4.39 0.16
N GLU A 21 7.91 5.12 1.18
CA GLU A 21 7.04 5.50 2.30
C GLU A 21 5.92 6.43 1.82
N ALA A 22 6.24 7.39 0.94
CA ALA A 22 5.26 8.26 0.31
C ALA A 22 4.23 7.47 -0.50
N GLU A 23 4.67 6.51 -1.34
CA GLU A 23 3.76 5.64 -2.09
C GLU A 23 2.85 4.81 -1.16
N ARG A 24 3.40 4.25 -0.08
CA ARG A 24 2.63 3.48 0.92
C ARG A 24 1.60 4.34 1.63
N PHE A 25 1.94 5.59 1.92
CA PHE A 25 1.02 6.54 2.53
C PHE A 25 -0.13 6.92 1.60
N GLU A 26 0.12 7.09 0.30
CA GLU A 26 -0.96 7.33 -0.67
C GLU A 26 -1.91 6.13 -0.76
N ILE A 27 -1.39 4.90 -0.77
CA ILE A 27 -2.23 3.68 -0.74
C ILE A 27 -3.09 3.65 0.53
N PHE A 28 -2.51 4.03 1.67
CA PHE A 28 -3.23 4.12 2.92
C PHE A 28 -4.38 5.12 2.88
N LYS A 29 -4.16 6.32 2.32
CA LYS A 29 -5.23 7.32 2.14
C LYS A 29 -6.37 6.80 1.28
N ASP A 30 -6.05 6.15 0.17
CA ASP A 30 -7.05 5.57 -0.73
C ASP A 30 -7.89 4.49 -0.02
N ASN A 31 -7.24 3.62 0.74
CA ASN A 31 -7.93 2.58 1.51
C ASN A 31 -8.76 3.18 2.66
N LEU A 32 -8.27 4.23 3.32
CA LEU A 32 -9.03 4.95 4.35
C LEU A 32 -10.30 5.58 3.77
N LYS A 33 -10.20 6.20 2.58
CA LYS A 33 -11.35 6.77 1.88
C LYS A 33 -12.40 5.70 1.60
N LYS A 34 -11.99 4.53 1.08
CA LYS A 34 -12.89 3.39 0.83
C LYS A 34 -13.57 2.89 2.11
N ILE A 35 -12.82 2.79 3.22
CA ILE A 35 -13.36 2.38 4.51
C ILE A 35 -14.46 3.36 4.95
N ASN A 36 -14.21 4.67 4.83
CA ASN A 36 -15.17 5.70 5.22
C ASN A 36 -16.43 5.65 4.35
N GLU A 37 -16.28 5.60 3.03
CA GLU A 37 -17.42 5.50 2.09
C GLU A 37 -18.26 4.25 2.34
N HIS A 38 -17.62 3.09 2.58
CA HIS A 38 -18.32 1.86 2.94
C HIS A 38 -19.08 1.99 4.25
N ASN A 39 -18.45 2.61 5.26
CA ASN A 39 -19.07 2.79 6.57
C ASN A 39 -20.22 3.80 6.56
N GLU A 40 -20.20 4.79 5.66
CA GLU A 40 -21.36 5.66 5.41
C GLU A 40 -22.52 4.87 4.81
N LYS A 41 -22.25 4.00 3.83
CA LYS A 41 -23.25 3.10 3.25
C LYS A 41 -23.78 2.07 4.26
N PHE A 42 -22.94 1.57 5.15
CA PHE A 42 -23.34 0.74 6.28
C PHE A 42 -24.33 1.46 7.20
N LYS A 43 -24.10 2.75 7.51
CA LYS A 43 -25.00 3.54 8.38
C LYS A 43 -26.40 3.71 7.80
N ILE A 44 -26.53 3.78 6.48
CA ILE A 44 -27.84 3.86 5.79
C ILE A 44 -28.46 2.47 5.50
N GLY A 45 -27.79 1.39 5.92
CA GLY A 45 -28.30 0.01 5.79
C GLY A 45 -28.05 -0.65 4.43
N GLU A 46 -27.24 -0.06 3.54
CA GLU A 46 -26.87 -0.69 2.26
C GLU A 46 -25.92 -1.88 2.44
N PHE A 47 -25.13 -1.88 3.50
CA PHE A 47 -24.25 -2.98 3.87
C PHE A 47 -24.57 -3.49 5.27
N THR A 48 -24.32 -4.78 5.51
CA THR A 48 -24.53 -5.45 6.80
C THR A 48 -23.26 -5.54 7.64
N TYR A 49 -22.14 -5.03 7.14
CA TYR A 49 -20.84 -5.04 7.81
C TYR A 49 -20.14 -3.68 7.65
N SER A 50 -19.24 -3.37 8.57
CA SER A 50 -18.35 -2.22 8.50
C SER A 50 -16.92 -2.65 8.20
N LEU A 51 -16.12 -1.69 7.72
CA LEU A 51 -14.69 -1.85 7.51
C LEU A 51 -13.91 -1.07 8.58
N GLY A 52 -12.68 -1.51 8.83
CA GLY A 52 -11.76 -0.87 9.78
C GLY A 52 -10.31 -0.93 9.31
N ILE A 53 -9.50 -0.01 9.82
CA ILE A 53 -8.07 0.05 9.54
C ILE A 53 -7.38 -1.16 10.15
N ASN A 54 -6.47 -1.77 9.40
CA ASN A 54 -5.67 -2.91 9.86
C ASN A 54 -4.30 -2.94 9.14
N HIS A 55 -3.51 -3.99 9.39
CA HIS A 55 -2.18 -4.22 8.82
C HIS A 55 -2.12 -4.39 7.28
N PHE A 56 -3.27 -4.37 6.61
CA PHE A 56 -3.39 -4.41 5.15
C PHE A 56 -3.74 -3.05 4.54
N ALA A 57 -3.93 -2.01 5.37
CA ALA A 57 -4.36 -0.69 4.89
C ALA A 57 -3.32 0.00 3.98
N ASP A 58 -2.05 -0.38 4.04
CA ASP A 58 -0.95 0.12 3.18
C ASP A 58 -0.73 -0.72 1.90
N LYS A 59 -1.56 -1.74 1.67
CA LYS A 59 -1.34 -2.73 0.61
C LYS A 59 -2.27 -2.54 -0.56
N LYS A 60 -1.76 -2.83 -1.76
CA LYS A 60 -2.58 -2.87 -2.96
C LYS A 60 -3.36 -4.19 -3.03
N PRO A 61 -4.55 -4.22 -3.63
CA PRO A 61 -5.34 -5.44 -3.81
C PRO A 61 -4.55 -6.55 -4.52
N GLU A 62 -3.72 -6.19 -5.50
CA GLU A 62 -2.87 -7.12 -6.25
C GLU A 62 -1.82 -7.80 -5.36
N GLU A 63 -1.24 -7.07 -4.42
CA GLU A 63 -0.26 -7.60 -3.46
C GLU A 63 -0.94 -8.60 -2.50
N LEU A 64 -2.14 -8.27 -2.04
CA LEU A 64 -2.95 -9.15 -1.21
C LEU A 64 -3.36 -10.42 -1.96
N HIS A 65 -3.77 -10.29 -3.22
CA HIS A 65 -4.16 -11.42 -4.06
C HIS A 65 -2.99 -12.39 -4.28
N LYS A 66 -1.78 -11.87 -4.56
CA LYS A 66 -0.57 -12.71 -4.68
C LYS A 66 -0.25 -13.44 -3.38
N ARG A 67 -0.47 -12.81 -2.23
CA ARG A 67 -0.13 -13.38 -0.91
C ARG A 67 -1.18 -14.37 -0.39
N LEU A 68 -2.46 -14.10 -0.60
CA LEU A 68 -3.58 -14.82 0.02
C LEU A 68 -4.40 -15.66 -0.97
N GLY A 69 -4.26 -15.45 -2.28
CA GLY A 69 -5.04 -16.08 -3.34
C GLY A 69 -4.58 -17.48 -3.77
N GLY A 70 -3.79 -18.18 -2.95
CA GLY A 70 -3.14 -19.45 -3.34
C GLY A 70 -4.07 -20.66 -3.47
N LEU A 71 -5.33 -20.57 -3.04
CA LEU A 71 -6.27 -21.69 -3.11
C LEU A 71 -6.74 -21.91 -4.56
N LYS A 72 -6.22 -22.96 -5.20
CA LYS A 72 -6.65 -23.35 -6.55
C LYS A 72 -8.03 -24.00 -6.47
N ARG A 73 -9.01 -23.43 -7.19
CA ARG A 73 -10.31 -24.10 -7.39
C ARG A 73 -10.08 -25.41 -8.13
N LYS A 74 -10.53 -26.54 -7.55
CA LYS A 74 -10.66 -27.79 -8.32
C LYS A 74 -11.69 -27.51 -9.42
N ARG A 75 -11.28 -27.66 -10.67
CA ARG A 75 -12.23 -27.64 -11.78
C ARG A 75 -13.13 -28.89 -11.65
N PRO A 76 -14.45 -28.75 -11.86
CA PRO A 76 -15.37 -29.88 -11.87
C PRO A 76 -15.00 -30.88 -12.96
#